data_AF-A0A9W8UAL0-F1
#
_entry.id   AF-A0A9W8UAL0-F1
#
_cell.length_a   1.000
_cell.length_b   1.000
_cell.length_c   1.000
_cell.angle_alpha   90.00
_cell.angle_beta   90.00
_cell.angle_gamma   90.00
#
_symmetry.space_group_name_H-M   'P 1'
#
loop_
_entity.id
_entity.type
_entity.pdbx_description
1 polymer ?
#
loop_
_entity_poly.entity_id
_entity_poly.type
_entity_poly.pdbx_seq_one_letter_code
_entity_poly.pdbx_strand_id
1 'polypeptide(L)'
;MRALNSRQEELNSFFNELTLWDILFLRKKIELTNIELSGLHDLPQELVCEILVYLDFDDYRCCIRVCKKWKETWRQEAVLTKALHQFFPGLQATFPETSTEDLYLREIQRQLKWRQPCSKHAWIPWDIGASRFFTDLPEFHHNGTKYIEGGWRFHYSNKKLAWQSSERSFVVDDLQTRQRLRFIPPGSLMSGSVYQAIAVSDQLLALVEVDSIWRAVHIVHMATREWKRLSLPAALKTVYLNAKVAYFVTQGKRILHFTWGGKLKELDHKKIEYPIGAEPMLGGEPKVLIHPTKENVVFVVKAFSHGFKGKILKATPMTRGLTVADARACSFVVAKFEDGKAIWQKTTSISNPLKSPQPSCRDYTWVVVSLTCRKSDNHGTFCLGVYRVQAAETSKLELCPCCEPRTRKGDWGAVTFNVLTETFGHHEYLSTRRDVLWDGDLYSPIVDLPSLKLQNVHLWNDDLLLTATTTAANHRSDIYLQTLHPLRSHQAPSPQWTPTQISYLLQINTIQVFQDDDFVILPTLGGLVLYEPSSKPPYQNTSNDLIIDDSWPIDTTAYGSFSYLADMSERIELKHTEVGSGLRTRNERSSGQPASPLINTNTNQWSPDSTDPEDFEEDFQDHYE
;
A
#
# COMPACT_ATOMS: atom_id res chain seq x y z
N MET A 1 22.07 -8.92 23.48
CA MET A 1 22.00 -9.76 24.70
C MET A 1 23.37 -10.16 25.26
N ARG A 2 24.38 -10.57 24.47
CA ARG A 2 25.73 -10.90 25.01
C ARG A 2 26.45 -9.74 25.73
N ALA A 3 26.28 -8.49 25.30
CA ALA A 3 26.94 -7.33 25.92
C ALA A 3 26.36 -6.92 27.29
N LEU A 4 25.06 -7.18 27.54
CA LEU A 4 24.40 -6.87 28.82
C LEU A 4 24.87 -7.82 29.94
N ASN A 5 25.02 -9.11 29.62
CA ASN A 5 25.51 -10.09 30.58
C ASN A 5 26.97 -9.82 30.96
N SER A 6 27.81 -9.43 30.01
CA SER A 6 29.24 -9.11 30.27
C SER A 6 29.41 -7.91 31.20
N ARG A 7 28.64 -6.83 31.04
CA ARG A 7 28.77 -5.64 31.90
C ARG A 7 28.16 -5.83 33.28
N GLN A 8 27.09 -6.63 33.38
CA GLN A 8 26.52 -7.03 34.66
C GLN A 8 27.48 -7.96 35.43
N GLU A 9 28.16 -8.87 34.73
CA GLU A 9 29.21 -9.70 35.30
C GLU A 9 30.43 -8.87 35.73
N GLU A 10 30.85 -7.88 34.94
CA GLU A 10 31.91 -6.92 35.32
C GLU A 10 31.52 -6.08 36.54
N LEU A 11 30.29 -5.54 36.58
CA LEU A 11 29.79 -4.80 37.74
C LEU A 11 29.71 -5.69 38.97
N ASN A 12 29.20 -6.92 38.83
CA ASN A 12 29.14 -7.87 39.93
C ASN A 12 30.54 -8.29 40.40
N SER A 13 31.50 -8.48 39.49
CA SER A 13 32.91 -8.74 39.83
C SER A 13 33.49 -7.56 40.62
N PHE A 14 33.27 -6.34 40.12
CA PHE A 14 33.70 -5.12 40.81
C PHE A 14 33.07 -5.00 42.20
N PHE A 15 31.76 -5.24 42.34
CA PHE A 15 31.08 -5.21 43.64
C PHE A 15 31.56 -6.32 44.59
N ASN A 16 31.95 -7.48 44.07
CA ASN A 16 32.50 -8.57 44.86
C ASN A 16 33.96 -8.32 45.28
N GLU A 17 34.69 -7.47 44.56
CA GLU A 17 36.08 -7.08 44.88
C GLU A 17 36.14 -5.89 45.87
N LEU A 18 35.04 -5.17 46.07
CA LEU A 18 34.99 -4.05 47.01
C LEU A 18 35.14 -4.53 48.45
N THR A 19 36.10 -3.97 49.17
CA THR A 19 36.26 -4.24 50.60
C THR A 19 35.23 -3.45 51.41
N LEU A 20 35.05 -3.84 52.68
CA LEU A 20 34.16 -3.14 53.61
C LEU A 20 34.53 -1.65 53.77
N TRP A 21 35.81 -1.31 53.61
CA TRP A 21 36.32 0.05 53.64
C TRP A 21 35.99 0.83 52.37
N ASP A 22 36.02 0.19 51.21
CA ASP A 22 35.64 0.80 49.94
C ASP A 22 34.15 1.13 49.91
N ILE A 23 33.32 0.25 50.48
CA ILE A 23 31.87 0.48 50.62
C ILE A 23 31.60 1.69 51.53
N LEU A 24 32.26 1.77 52.69
CA LEU A 24 32.11 2.91 53.60
C LEU A 24 32.64 4.21 52.99
N PHE A 25 33.74 4.14 52.25
CA PHE A 25 34.29 5.27 51.51
C PHE A 25 33.33 5.75 50.42
N LEU A 26 32.81 4.84 49.58
CA LEU A 26 31.82 5.14 48.55
C LEU A 26 30.55 5.75 49.16
N ARG A 27 30.06 5.21 50.28
CA ARG A 27 28.87 5.73 50.98
C ARG A 27 29.08 7.17 51.46
N LYS A 28 30.22 7.43 52.10
CA LYS A 28 30.60 8.77 52.56
C LYS A 28 30.82 9.74 51.39
N LYS A 29 31.38 9.25 50.27
CA LYS A 29 31.58 10.05 49.06
C LYS A 29 30.24 10.38 48.39
N ILE A 30 29.32 9.42 48.31
CA ILE A 30 27.95 9.58 47.79
C ILE A 30 27.18 10.60 48.62
N GLU A 31 27.25 10.52 49.95
CA GLU A 31 26.64 11.49 50.88
C GLU A 31 27.22 12.91 50.75
N LEU A 32 28.47 13.04 50.30
CA LEU A 32 29.15 14.32 50.09
C LEU A 32 28.99 14.88 48.66
N THR A 33 28.62 14.06 47.68
CA THR A 33 28.31 14.52 46.33
C THR A 33 26.91 15.13 46.28
N ASN A 34 26.82 16.41 45.95
CA ASN A 34 25.56 16.98 45.46
C ASN A 34 25.17 16.26 44.17
N ILE A 35 23.93 15.77 44.11
CA ILE A 35 23.34 15.24 42.88
C ILE A 35 23.08 16.44 41.95
N GLU A 36 24.08 16.85 41.20
CA GLU A 36 23.87 17.72 40.05
C GLU A 36 23.20 16.90 38.96
N LEU A 37 22.17 17.46 38.32
CA LEU A 37 21.55 16.85 37.15
C LEU A 37 22.61 16.72 36.06
N SER A 38 23.10 15.50 35.84
CA SER A 38 24.12 15.21 34.83
C SER A 38 23.64 15.70 33.47
N GLY A 39 24.51 16.39 32.73
CA GLY A 39 24.20 16.74 31.36
C GLY A 39 24.08 15.46 30.52
N LEU A 40 23.34 15.51 29.41
CA LEU A 40 23.20 14.35 28.51
C LEU A 40 24.55 13.71 28.12
N HIS A 41 25.59 14.52 27.97
CA HIS A 41 26.95 14.11 27.62
C HIS A 41 27.70 13.35 28.72
N ASP A 42 27.25 13.46 29.97
CA ASP A 42 27.81 12.75 31.12
C ASP A 42 27.09 11.40 31.34
N LEU A 43 25.99 11.16 30.62
CA LEU A 43 25.26 9.90 30.71
C LEU A 43 25.96 8.81 29.90
N PRO A 44 25.97 7.56 30.40
CA PRO A 44 26.40 6.41 29.61
C PRO A 44 25.47 6.20 28.41
N GLN A 45 26.04 5.71 27.30
CA GLN A 45 25.34 5.52 26.02
C GLN A 45 24.03 4.71 26.15
N GLU A 46 23.97 3.79 27.12
CA GLU A 46 22.79 2.97 27.36
C GLU A 46 21.61 3.82 27.85
N LEU A 47 21.84 4.75 28.76
CA LEU A 47 20.80 5.67 29.23
C LEU A 47 20.38 6.64 28.13
N VAL A 48 21.31 7.06 27.28
CA VAL A 48 20.98 7.87 26.08
C VAL A 48 20.09 7.09 25.12
N CYS A 49 20.34 5.79 24.92
CA CYS A 49 19.50 4.91 24.12
C CYS A 49 18.10 4.70 24.73
N GLU A 50 17.97 4.69 26.05
CA GLU A 50 16.66 4.64 26.73
C GLU A 50 15.89 5.96 26.55
N ILE A 51 16.58 7.11 26.63
CA ILE A 51 15.95 8.41 26.34
C ILE A 51 15.42 8.47 24.91
N LEU A 52 16.18 7.93 23.95
CA LEU A 52 15.83 7.90 22.53
C LEU A 52 14.45 7.27 22.24
N VAL A 53 14.03 6.28 23.03
CA VAL A 53 12.72 5.61 22.87
C VAL A 53 11.54 6.58 23.02
N TYR A 54 11.75 7.68 23.74
CA TYR A 54 10.75 8.72 23.98
C TYR A 54 10.78 9.86 22.95
N LEU A 55 11.76 9.86 22.04
CA LEU A 55 11.90 10.87 21.02
C LEU A 55 11.27 10.39 19.71
N ASP A 56 10.55 11.28 19.05
CA ASP A 56 10.25 11.11 17.63
C ASP A 56 11.48 11.46 16.77
N PHE A 57 11.36 11.28 15.45
CA PHE A 57 12.48 11.57 14.55
C PHE A 57 12.86 13.06 14.53
N ASP A 58 11.91 13.96 14.72
CA ASP A 58 12.14 15.40 14.65
C ASP A 58 12.74 15.96 15.93
N ASP A 59 12.28 15.48 17.08
CA ASP A 59 12.83 15.72 18.40
C ASP A 59 14.28 15.26 18.43
N TYR A 60 14.56 14.04 17.97
CA TYR A 60 15.93 13.54 17.87
C TYR A 60 16.82 14.47 17.02
N ARG A 61 16.31 14.96 15.88
CA ARG A 61 17.02 15.93 15.04
C ARG A 61 17.21 17.28 15.73
N CYS A 62 16.25 17.73 16.52
CA CYS A 62 16.35 18.95 17.31
C CYS A 62 17.38 18.79 18.42
N CYS A 63 17.38 17.66 19.13
CA CYS A 63 18.36 17.33 20.17
C CYS A 63 19.80 17.34 19.63
N ILE A 64 20.03 16.82 18.42
CA ILE A 64 21.34 16.89 17.76
C ILE A 64 21.79 18.33 17.47
N ARG A 65 20.86 19.29 17.37
CA ARG A 65 21.17 20.69 17.07
C ARG A 65 21.36 21.58 18.31
N VAL A 66 21.11 21.07 19.51
CA VAL A 66 21.19 21.85 20.76
C VAL A 66 22.59 22.39 21.01
N CYS A 67 23.60 21.52 21.05
CA CYS A 67 25.00 21.92 21.21
C CYS A 67 25.96 20.86 20.63
N LYS A 68 27.25 21.19 20.50
CA LYS A 68 28.27 20.29 19.95
C LYS A 68 28.38 18.97 20.74
N LYS A 69 28.37 19.05 22.08
CA LYS A 69 28.43 17.87 22.95
C LYS A 69 27.23 16.94 22.75
N TRP A 70 26.00 17.48 22.69
CA TRP A 70 24.80 16.69 22.42
C TRP A 70 24.87 16.03 21.05
N LYS A 71 25.31 16.77 20.03
CA LYS A 71 25.52 16.22 18.68
C LYS A 71 26.46 15.00 18.72
N GLU A 72 27.59 15.12 19.42
CA GLU A 72 28.55 14.02 19.56
C GLU A 72 27.94 12.82 20.30
N THR A 73 27.24 13.05 21.42
CA THR A 73 26.57 12.00 22.20
C THR A 73 25.51 11.26 21.38
N TRP A 74 24.62 11.98 20.68
CA TRP A 74 23.58 11.37 19.84
C TRP A 74 24.14 10.66 18.60
N ARG A 75 25.31 11.07 18.10
CA ARG A 75 25.98 10.44 16.95
C ARG A 75 26.91 9.30 17.32
N GLN A 76 27.05 8.96 18.60
CA GLN A 76 27.76 7.74 18.99
C GLN A 76 27.14 6.53 18.29
N GLU A 77 27.98 5.61 17.81
CA GLU A 77 27.54 4.52 16.93
C GLU A 77 26.41 3.67 17.51
N ALA A 78 26.46 3.38 18.82
CA ALA A 78 25.40 2.62 19.51
C ALA A 78 24.06 3.35 19.50
N VAL A 79 24.07 4.65 19.82
CA VAL A 79 22.88 5.51 19.86
C VAL A 79 22.32 5.69 18.45
N LEU A 80 23.19 5.94 17.47
CA LEU A 80 22.80 6.12 16.08
C LEU A 80 22.24 4.83 15.46
N THR A 81 22.82 3.68 15.79
CA THR A 81 22.32 2.36 15.40
C THR A 81 20.93 2.11 16.00
N LYS A 82 20.71 2.49 17.27
CA LYS A 82 19.39 2.41 17.90
C LYS A 82 18.40 3.36 17.22
N ALA A 83 18.83 4.57 16.86
CA ALA A 83 18.01 5.57 16.17
C ALA A 83 17.59 5.09 14.77
N LEU A 84 18.51 4.52 13.99
CA LEU A 84 18.17 3.92 12.70
C LEU A 84 17.18 2.78 12.84
N HIS A 85 17.36 1.88 13.82
CA HIS A 85 16.39 0.81 14.06
C HIS A 85 14.99 1.32 14.46
N GLN A 86 14.92 2.43 15.19
CA GLN A 86 13.66 3.00 15.66
C GLN A 86 12.93 3.78 14.56
N PHE A 87 13.65 4.62 13.81
CA PHE A 87 13.06 5.52 12.82
C PHE A 87 12.99 4.94 11.41
N PHE A 88 13.91 4.04 11.05
CA PHE A 88 14.03 3.43 9.71
C PHE A 88 14.26 1.92 9.82
N PRO A 89 13.27 1.18 10.35
CA PRO A 89 13.42 -0.24 10.62
C PRO A 89 13.83 -1.01 9.36
N GLY A 90 14.86 -1.85 9.44
CA GLY A 90 15.32 -2.64 8.29
C GLY A 90 16.30 -1.92 7.35
N LEU A 91 16.57 -0.61 7.54
CA LEU A 91 17.54 0.14 6.72
C LEU A 91 18.94 -0.49 6.78
N GLN A 92 19.45 -0.76 7.98
CA GLN A 92 20.75 -1.41 8.17
C GLN A 92 20.78 -2.85 7.62
N ALA A 93 19.66 -3.59 7.72
CA ALA A 93 19.55 -4.93 7.17
C ALA A 93 19.51 -4.94 5.63
N THR A 94 19.05 -3.84 5.02
CA THR A 94 19.02 -3.66 3.56
C THR A 94 20.40 -3.29 3.02
N PHE A 95 21.17 -2.49 3.76
CA PHE A 95 22.47 -1.98 3.33
C PHE A 95 23.59 -2.30 4.36
N PRO A 96 23.97 -3.58 4.53
CA PRO A 96 24.91 -4.00 5.56
C PRO A 96 26.33 -3.47 5.37
N GLU A 97 26.70 -3.08 4.14
CA GLU A 97 28.05 -2.61 3.79
C GLU A 97 28.24 -1.10 4.02
N THR A 98 27.15 -0.34 4.25
CA THR A 98 27.21 1.12 4.41
C THR A 98 27.32 1.50 5.89
N SER A 99 28.14 2.51 6.21
CA SER A 99 28.29 2.96 7.60
C SER A 99 26.96 3.50 8.16
N THR A 100 26.75 3.34 9.47
CA THR A 100 25.56 3.85 10.17
C THR A 100 25.41 5.37 10.00
N GLU A 101 26.52 6.12 10.01
CA GLU A 101 26.48 7.57 9.81
C GLU A 101 26.06 7.95 8.39
N ASP A 102 26.59 7.27 7.36
CA ASP A 102 26.22 7.54 5.97
C ASP A 102 24.75 7.19 5.72
N LEU A 103 24.27 6.06 6.24
CA LEU A 103 22.86 5.68 6.14
C LEU A 103 21.95 6.74 6.76
N TYR A 104 22.30 7.19 7.97
CA TYR A 104 21.56 8.24 8.66
C TYR A 104 21.53 9.56 7.88
N LEU A 105 22.68 10.00 7.37
CA LEU A 105 22.77 11.23 6.59
C LEU A 105 21.93 11.14 5.30
N ARG A 106 21.99 10.01 4.61
CA ARG A 106 21.25 9.76 3.37
C ARG A 106 19.74 9.78 3.61
N GLU A 107 19.28 9.16 4.69
CA GLU A 107 17.87 9.09 5.01
C GLU A 107 17.32 10.42 5.55
N ILE A 108 18.12 11.18 6.31
CA ILE A 108 17.79 12.56 6.65
C ILE A 108 17.60 13.42 5.41
N GLN A 109 18.51 13.32 4.44
CA GLN A 109 18.43 14.11 3.21
C GLN A 109 17.14 13.80 2.45
N ARG A 110 16.73 12.53 2.40
CA ARG A 110 15.47 12.09 1.79
C ARG A 110 14.25 12.66 2.53
N GLN A 111 14.18 12.48 3.84
CA GLN A 111 13.10 13.02 4.67
C GLN A 111 13.00 14.55 4.56
N LEU A 112 14.14 15.26 4.54
CA LEU A 112 14.18 16.71 4.35
C LEU A 112 13.76 17.16 2.95
N LYS A 113 14.04 16.35 1.92
CA LYS A 113 13.59 16.60 0.56
C LYS A 113 12.06 16.55 0.50
N TRP A 114 11.41 15.58 1.13
CA TRP A 114 9.94 15.45 1.08
C TRP A 114 9.17 16.49 1.92
N ARG A 115 9.85 17.17 2.84
CA ARG A 115 9.26 18.27 3.64
C ARG A 115 9.37 19.65 2.99
N GLN A 116 9.86 19.74 1.75
CA GLN A 116 9.93 21.01 1.06
C GLN A 116 8.53 21.56 0.79
N PRO A 117 8.30 22.88 0.94
CA PRO A 117 6.98 23.49 0.84
C PRO A 117 6.46 23.59 -0.59
N CYS A 118 7.30 23.31 -1.60
CA CYS A 118 6.92 23.44 -2.99
C CYS A 118 7.25 22.14 -3.74
N SER A 119 6.70 22.02 -4.93
CA SER A 119 7.06 20.97 -5.88
C SER A 119 7.41 21.58 -7.23
N LYS A 120 8.28 20.89 -7.96
CA LYS A 120 8.48 21.07 -9.40
C LYS A 120 7.89 19.85 -10.09
N HIS A 121 7.39 20.04 -11.29
CA HIS A 121 6.89 18.93 -12.09
C HIS A 121 7.52 18.93 -13.48
N ALA A 122 7.58 17.75 -14.07
CA ALA A 122 7.96 17.56 -15.47
C ALA A 122 6.86 16.76 -16.17
N TRP A 123 6.46 17.22 -17.35
CA TRP A 123 5.56 16.51 -18.24
C TRP A 123 6.35 15.74 -19.28
N ILE A 124 6.01 14.46 -19.44
CA ILE A 124 6.62 13.57 -20.45
C ILE A 124 5.47 12.95 -21.25
N PRO A 125 5.27 13.32 -22.53
CA PRO A 125 4.21 12.74 -23.34
C PRO A 125 4.47 11.25 -23.63
N TRP A 126 3.40 10.50 -23.89
CA TRP A 126 3.52 9.12 -24.34
C TRP A 126 3.98 9.05 -25.79
N ASP A 127 5.29 8.89 -25.99
CA ASP A 127 5.86 8.70 -27.33
C ASP A 127 5.83 7.22 -27.71
N ILE A 128 5.05 6.80 -28.71
CA ILE A 128 5.18 5.44 -29.28
C ILE A 128 6.43 5.33 -30.15
N GLY A 129 6.85 6.39 -30.84
CA GLY A 129 8.09 6.43 -31.63
C GLY A 129 9.33 6.79 -30.81
N ALA A 130 10.25 7.52 -31.44
CA ALA A 130 11.42 8.09 -30.76
C ALA A 130 10.98 9.10 -29.67
N SER A 131 11.47 8.92 -28.44
CA SER A 131 11.23 9.86 -27.35
C SER A 131 12.40 10.83 -27.17
N ARG A 132 12.09 12.07 -26.81
CA ARG A 132 13.11 13.05 -26.38
C ARG A 132 13.61 12.81 -24.96
N PHE A 133 12.83 12.06 -24.17
CA PHE A 133 13.09 11.84 -22.75
C PHE A 133 13.72 10.48 -22.46
N PHE A 134 13.59 9.53 -23.39
CA PHE A 134 14.10 8.17 -23.24
C PHE A 134 14.93 7.74 -24.46
N THR A 135 16.04 7.07 -24.19
CA THR A 135 16.86 6.41 -25.20
C THR A 135 16.25 5.06 -25.54
N ASP A 136 15.97 4.84 -26.83
CA ASP A 136 15.38 3.61 -27.37
C ASP A 136 16.40 2.87 -28.25
N LEU A 137 16.14 1.58 -28.52
CA LEU A 137 16.93 0.82 -29.49
C LEU A 137 16.79 1.41 -30.91
N PRO A 138 17.86 1.39 -31.73
CA PRO A 138 17.86 1.96 -33.08
C PRO A 138 16.68 1.54 -33.98
N GLU A 139 16.22 0.30 -33.81
CA GLU A 139 15.13 -0.32 -34.57
C GLU A 139 13.75 0.38 -34.37
N PHE A 140 13.60 1.15 -33.28
CA PHE A 140 12.36 1.87 -32.96
C PHE A 140 12.46 3.38 -33.16
N HIS A 141 13.49 3.87 -33.85
CA HIS A 141 13.69 5.30 -34.12
C HIS A 141 12.74 5.88 -35.18
N HIS A 142 11.68 5.16 -35.54
CA HIS A 142 10.68 5.66 -36.47
C HIS A 142 9.83 6.76 -35.82
N ASN A 143 9.70 7.89 -36.53
CA ASN A 143 8.80 8.96 -36.15
C ASN A 143 7.36 8.50 -36.38
N GLY A 144 6.62 8.32 -35.29
CA GLY A 144 5.20 8.00 -35.34
C GLY A 144 4.56 8.24 -33.99
N THR A 145 3.86 9.36 -33.86
CA THR A 145 2.82 9.54 -32.85
C THR A 145 1.62 8.72 -33.30
N LYS A 146 1.61 7.43 -33.01
CA LYS A 146 0.40 6.62 -33.14
C LYS A 146 -0.36 6.62 -31.82
N TYR A 147 -1.67 6.54 -31.96
CA TYR A 147 -2.65 6.34 -30.92
C TYR A 147 -2.28 5.12 -30.06
N ILE A 148 -2.49 5.23 -28.75
CA ILE A 148 -2.44 4.07 -27.86
C ILE A 148 -3.85 3.49 -27.81
N GLU A 149 -4.02 2.33 -28.42
CA GLU A 149 -5.25 1.54 -28.36
C GLU A 149 -5.31 0.78 -27.05
N GLY A 150 -6.25 1.14 -26.16
CA GLY A 150 -6.73 0.22 -25.13
C GLY A 150 -6.68 0.69 -23.67
N GLY A 151 -7.24 -0.15 -22.80
CA GLY A 151 -7.42 0.10 -21.37
C GLY A 151 -6.12 0.25 -20.60
N TRP A 152 -5.77 1.50 -20.35
CA TRP A 152 -4.59 1.98 -19.64
C TRP A 152 -4.41 1.34 -18.27
N ARG A 153 -3.37 0.51 -18.12
CA ARG A 153 -2.87 0.09 -16.80
C ARG A 153 -1.38 0.35 -16.73
N PHE A 154 -1.00 1.18 -15.77
CA PHE A 154 0.37 1.48 -15.45
C PHE A 154 0.81 0.58 -14.31
N HIS A 155 2.02 0.05 -14.40
CA HIS A 155 2.65 -0.69 -13.33
C HIS A 155 3.98 -0.07 -13.04
N TYR A 156 4.27 0.14 -11.75
CA TYR A 156 5.49 0.78 -11.34
C TYR A 156 6.18 -0.06 -10.27
N SER A 157 7.50 -0.22 -10.42
CA SER A 157 8.35 -0.81 -9.39
C SER A 157 9.78 -0.33 -9.57
N ASN A 158 10.39 0.16 -8.49
CA ASN A 158 11.80 0.53 -8.42
C ASN A 158 12.28 1.33 -9.65
N LYS A 159 11.68 2.51 -9.86
CA LYS A 159 11.99 3.46 -10.95
C LYS A 159 11.70 2.95 -12.36
N LYS A 160 11.08 1.78 -12.51
CA LYS A 160 10.60 1.26 -13.80
C LYS A 160 9.10 1.41 -13.90
N LEU A 161 8.65 2.06 -14.98
CA LEU A 161 7.25 2.25 -15.30
C LEU A 161 6.91 1.41 -16.54
N ALA A 162 6.09 0.40 -16.36
CA ALA A 162 5.51 -0.36 -17.46
C ALA A 162 4.16 0.25 -17.87
N TRP A 163 4.00 0.43 -19.17
CA TRP A 163 2.76 0.88 -19.79
C TRP A 163 2.53 0.13 -21.10
N GLN A 164 1.30 0.16 -21.58
CA GLN A 164 0.86 -0.61 -22.72
C GLN A 164 0.51 0.35 -23.86
N SER A 165 1.16 0.17 -25.02
CA SER A 165 0.93 1.04 -26.19
C SER A 165 -0.11 0.46 -27.15
N SER A 166 -0.35 -0.85 -27.09
CA SER A 166 -1.47 -1.55 -27.73
C SER A 166 -1.72 -2.87 -27.01
N GLU A 167 -2.78 -3.59 -27.38
CA GLU A 167 -3.08 -4.95 -26.88
C GLU A 167 -1.93 -5.97 -27.01
N ARG A 168 -0.89 -5.66 -27.80
CA ARG A 168 0.24 -6.55 -28.08
C ARG A 168 1.62 -5.90 -27.92
N SER A 169 1.68 -4.61 -27.61
CA SER A 169 2.93 -3.86 -27.48
C SER A 169 3.05 -3.21 -26.11
N PHE A 170 4.15 -3.54 -25.43
CA PHE A 170 4.41 -3.14 -24.05
C PHE A 170 5.72 -2.37 -23.98
N VAL A 171 5.73 -1.32 -23.17
CA VAL A 171 6.88 -0.45 -22.98
C VAL A 171 7.23 -0.42 -21.50
N VAL A 172 8.53 -0.49 -21.20
CA VAL A 172 9.06 -0.29 -19.85
C VAL A 172 10.06 0.84 -19.91
N ASP A 173 9.74 1.93 -19.21
CA ASP A 173 10.58 3.10 -19.07
C ASP A 173 11.32 3.07 -17.74
N ASP A 174 12.65 3.13 -17.81
CA ASP A 174 13.49 3.33 -16.65
C ASP A 174 13.65 4.83 -16.39
N LEU A 175 12.97 5.33 -15.36
CA LEU A 175 12.94 6.74 -15.00
C LEU A 175 14.29 7.24 -14.45
N GLN A 176 15.17 6.33 -14.02
CA GLN A 176 16.50 6.67 -13.53
C GLN A 176 17.52 6.75 -14.68
N THR A 177 17.62 5.69 -15.47
CA THR A 177 18.62 5.58 -16.55
C THR A 177 18.15 6.22 -17.84
N ARG A 178 16.88 6.59 -17.94
CA ARG A 178 16.22 7.11 -19.14
C ARG A 178 16.30 6.13 -20.32
N GLN A 179 16.31 4.82 -20.03
CA GLN A 179 16.25 3.78 -21.05
C GLN A 179 14.82 3.31 -21.25
N ARG A 180 14.44 3.09 -22.50
CA ARG A 180 13.15 2.51 -22.90
C ARG A 180 13.36 1.10 -23.43
N LEU A 181 12.59 0.15 -22.93
CA LEU A 181 12.53 -1.22 -23.41
C LEU A 181 11.16 -1.51 -23.98
N ARG A 182 11.12 -2.25 -25.09
CA ARG A 182 9.88 -2.64 -25.78
C ARG A 182 9.77 -4.14 -25.87
N PHE A 183 8.55 -4.63 -25.65
CA PHE A 183 8.23 -6.05 -25.60
C PHE A 183 6.99 -6.33 -26.44
N ILE A 184 7.10 -7.33 -27.30
CA ILE A 184 5.99 -7.88 -28.09
C ILE A 184 5.95 -9.38 -27.78
N PRO A 185 4.84 -9.93 -27.26
CA PRO A 185 4.76 -11.34 -26.93
C PRO A 185 5.01 -12.22 -28.16
N PRO A 186 5.82 -13.28 -28.06
CA PRO A 186 6.15 -14.15 -29.19
C PRO A 186 4.90 -14.77 -29.82
N GLY A 187 4.77 -14.69 -31.14
CA GLY A 187 3.64 -15.26 -31.88
C GLY A 187 2.32 -14.46 -31.80
N SER A 188 2.27 -13.38 -31.00
CA SER A 188 1.04 -12.58 -30.80
C SER A 188 0.47 -11.98 -32.09
N LEU A 189 1.33 -11.59 -33.03
CA LEU A 189 0.92 -11.07 -34.33
C LEU A 189 0.21 -12.12 -35.20
N MET A 190 0.55 -13.39 -35.03
CA MET A 190 -0.01 -14.50 -35.79
C MET A 190 -1.24 -15.11 -35.12
N SER A 191 -1.26 -15.20 -33.79
CA SER A 191 -2.36 -15.81 -33.05
C SER A 191 -3.57 -14.89 -32.89
N GLY A 192 -3.37 -13.57 -33.03
CA GLY A 192 -4.40 -12.59 -32.74
C GLY A 192 -4.64 -12.38 -31.24
N SER A 193 -3.91 -13.07 -30.36
CA SER A 193 -4.12 -13.03 -28.91
C SER A 193 -3.98 -11.62 -28.34
N VAL A 194 -4.85 -11.30 -27.38
CA VAL A 194 -4.86 -10.04 -26.64
C VAL A 194 -4.14 -10.21 -25.31
N TYR A 195 -3.28 -9.27 -24.96
CA TYR A 195 -2.50 -9.30 -23.73
C TYR A 195 -2.73 -8.06 -22.87
N GLN A 196 -2.50 -8.20 -21.57
CA GLN A 196 -2.52 -7.07 -20.64
C GLN A 196 -1.32 -7.12 -19.68
N ALA A 197 -0.68 -5.98 -19.43
CA ALA A 197 0.35 -5.86 -18.42
C ALA A 197 -0.27 -5.98 -17.02
N ILE A 198 0.35 -6.78 -16.15
CA ILE A 198 -0.18 -7.08 -14.80
C ILE A 198 0.80 -6.76 -13.68
N ALA A 199 2.12 -6.70 -13.93
CA ALA A 199 3.12 -6.19 -13.01
C ALA A 199 4.49 -6.01 -13.69
N VAL A 200 5.35 -5.19 -13.07
CA VAL A 200 6.75 -5.01 -13.44
C VAL A 200 7.64 -5.08 -12.18
N SER A 201 8.86 -5.58 -12.32
CA SER A 201 9.94 -5.50 -11.32
C SER A 201 11.18 -4.87 -11.95
N ASP A 202 12.29 -4.90 -11.23
CA ASP A 202 13.62 -4.53 -11.70
C ASP A 202 14.15 -5.40 -12.85
N GLN A 203 13.71 -6.66 -12.97
CA GLN A 203 14.20 -7.58 -14.03
C GLN A 203 13.09 -8.29 -14.83
N LEU A 204 11.85 -8.33 -14.33
CA LEU A 204 10.76 -9.07 -14.96
C LEU A 204 9.59 -8.15 -15.32
N LEU A 205 8.94 -8.46 -16.44
CA LEU A 205 7.62 -7.94 -16.79
C LEU A 205 6.67 -9.13 -16.91
N ALA A 206 5.50 -9.05 -16.26
CA ALA A 206 4.47 -10.07 -16.36
C ALA A 206 3.26 -9.53 -17.13
N LEU A 207 2.78 -10.36 -18.05
CA LEU A 207 1.62 -10.12 -18.91
C LEU A 207 0.64 -11.28 -18.74
N VAL A 208 -0.66 -11.02 -18.91
CA VAL A 208 -1.69 -12.05 -18.97
C VAL A 208 -2.29 -12.08 -20.37
N GLU A 209 -2.58 -13.28 -20.87
CA GLU A 209 -3.34 -13.48 -22.11
C GLU A 209 -4.85 -13.41 -21.78
N VAL A 210 -5.55 -12.42 -22.32
CA VAL A 210 -6.96 -12.13 -21.97
C VAL A 210 -7.88 -13.24 -22.45
N ASP A 211 -7.66 -13.74 -23.67
CA ASP A 211 -8.46 -14.80 -24.31
C ASP A 211 -8.40 -16.14 -23.54
N SER A 212 -7.38 -16.32 -22.71
CA SER A 212 -7.24 -17.50 -21.84
C SER A 212 -8.12 -17.44 -20.58
N ILE A 213 -9.05 -16.47 -20.50
CA ILE A 213 -9.81 -16.15 -19.27
C ILE A 213 -8.83 -15.95 -18.10
N TRP A 214 -7.74 -15.23 -18.36
CA TRP A 214 -6.72 -14.89 -17.38
C TRP A 214 -5.95 -16.08 -16.77
N ARG A 215 -5.90 -17.23 -17.46
CA ARG A 215 -5.21 -18.44 -16.97
C ARG A 215 -3.79 -18.61 -17.53
N ALA A 216 -3.46 -17.97 -18.64
CA ALA A 216 -2.11 -17.99 -19.21
C ALA A 216 -1.37 -16.68 -18.90
N VAL A 217 -0.23 -16.81 -18.22
CA VAL A 217 0.65 -15.69 -17.85
C VAL A 217 1.97 -15.82 -18.59
N HIS A 218 2.44 -14.72 -19.16
CA HIS A 218 3.72 -14.61 -19.83
C HIS A 218 4.65 -13.76 -18.97
N ILE A 219 5.80 -14.30 -18.59
CA ILE A 219 6.87 -13.53 -17.94
C ILE A 219 8.01 -13.36 -18.94
N VAL A 220 8.45 -12.12 -19.11
CA VAL A 220 9.67 -11.80 -19.86
C VAL A 220 10.75 -11.29 -18.92
N HIS A 221 11.97 -11.80 -19.09
CA HIS A 221 13.14 -11.26 -18.42
C HIS A 221 13.67 -10.08 -19.25
N MET A 222 13.69 -8.89 -18.67
CA MET A 222 13.91 -7.65 -19.42
C MET A 222 15.32 -7.55 -20.02
N ALA A 223 16.34 -8.05 -19.32
CA ALA A 223 17.72 -8.02 -19.84
C ALA A 223 17.97 -9.06 -20.95
N THR A 224 17.58 -10.32 -20.75
CA THR A 224 17.81 -11.40 -21.73
C THR A 224 16.76 -11.46 -22.84
N ARG A 225 15.62 -10.79 -22.65
CA ARG A 225 14.41 -10.84 -23.52
C ARG A 225 13.84 -12.24 -23.73
N GLU A 226 14.17 -13.17 -22.84
CA GLU A 226 13.61 -14.51 -22.84
C GLU A 226 12.19 -14.52 -22.28
N TRP A 227 11.32 -15.33 -22.88
CA TRP A 227 9.91 -15.44 -22.52
C TRP A 227 9.58 -16.80 -21.92
N LYS A 228 8.72 -16.80 -20.90
CA LYS A 228 8.15 -18.02 -20.32
C LYS A 228 6.63 -17.89 -20.22
N ARG A 229 5.92 -18.88 -20.75
CA ARG A 229 4.46 -19.02 -20.59
C ARG A 229 4.17 -19.98 -19.44
N LEU A 230 3.32 -19.54 -18.53
CA LEU A 230 2.85 -20.30 -17.38
C LEU A 230 1.34 -20.47 -17.48
N SER A 231 0.86 -21.71 -17.30
CA SER A 231 -0.56 -22.00 -17.19
C SER A 231 -0.94 -22.08 -15.71
N LEU A 232 -1.91 -21.29 -15.30
CA LEU A 232 -2.45 -21.26 -13.94
C LEU A 232 -3.65 -22.21 -13.84
N PRO A 233 -3.86 -22.86 -12.67
CA PRO A 233 -4.99 -23.75 -12.43
C PRO A 233 -6.35 -23.02 -12.34
N ALA A 234 -6.33 -21.70 -12.17
CA ALA A 234 -7.52 -20.84 -12.12
C ALA A 234 -7.14 -19.44 -12.60
N ALA A 235 -8.15 -18.62 -12.94
CA ALA A 235 -7.94 -17.26 -13.41
C ALA A 235 -7.11 -16.44 -12.42
N LEU A 236 -6.17 -15.66 -12.94
CA LEU A 236 -5.35 -14.75 -12.16
C LEU A 236 -6.21 -13.63 -11.54
N LYS A 237 -5.99 -13.36 -10.25
CA LYS A 237 -6.55 -12.19 -9.56
C LYS A 237 -5.49 -11.11 -9.38
N THR A 238 -4.29 -11.48 -8.94
CA THR A 238 -3.18 -10.53 -8.69
C THR A 238 -1.82 -11.22 -8.84
N VAL A 239 -0.80 -10.46 -9.22
CA VAL A 239 0.59 -10.92 -9.30
C VAL A 239 1.49 -10.01 -8.47
N TYR A 240 2.52 -10.58 -7.84
CA TYR A 240 3.57 -9.87 -7.13
C TYR A 240 4.90 -10.29 -7.72
N LEU A 241 5.70 -9.32 -8.14
CA LEU A 241 7.00 -9.55 -8.76
C LEU A 241 8.12 -8.93 -7.92
N ASN A 242 9.24 -9.64 -7.85
CA ASN A 242 10.55 -9.14 -7.44
C ASN A 242 11.59 -9.70 -8.40
N ALA A 243 12.76 -9.07 -8.54
CA ALA A 243 13.90 -9.43 -9.39
C ALA A 243 13.79 -10.77 -10.14
N LYS A 244 13.79 -11.91 -9.45
CA LYS A 244 13.71 -13.24 -10.07
C LYS A 244 12.47 -14.04 -9.71
N VAL A 245 11.58 -13.52 -8.87
CA VAL A 245 10.48 -14.28 -8.26
C VAL A 245 9.14 -13.66 -8.60
N ALA A 246 8.17 -14.52 -8.94
CA ALA A 246 6.79 -14.16 -9.16
C ALA A 246 5.88 -14.98 -8.22
N TYR A 247 4.94 -14.29 -7.59
CA TYR A 247 3.84 -14.91 -6.86
C TYR A 247 2.51 -14.57 -7.52
N PHE A 248 1.72 -15.59 -7.82
CA PHE A 248 0.41 -15.45 -8.45
C PHE A 248 -0.68 -15.82 -7.45
N VAL A 249 -1.63 -14.91 -7.26
CA VAL A 249 -2.85 -15.17 -6.50
C VAL A 249 -3.98 -15.39 -7.50
N THR A 250 -4.57 -16.58 -7.44
CA THR A 250 -5.69 -16.95 -8.31
C THR A 250 -7.04 -16.59 -7.70
N GLN A 251 -8.11 -16.54 -8.49
CA GLN A 251 -9.49 -16.35 -8.00
C GLN A 251 -9.92 -17.46 -7.01
N GLY A 252 -9.35 -18.67 -7.14
CA GLY A 252 -9.50 -19.76 -6.17
C GLY A 252 -8.71 -19.57 -4.86
N LYS A 253 -8.17 -18.35 -4.62
CA LYS A 253 -7.36 -17.96 -3.47
C LYS A 253 -6.08 -18.79 -3.29
N ARG A 254 -5.63 -19.52 -4.32
CA ARG A 254 -4.35 -20.26 -4.30
C ARG A 254 -3.20 -19.30 -4.61
N ILE A 255 -2.09 -19.48 -3.90
CA ILE A 255 -0.86 -18.71 -4.11
C ILE A 255 0.16 -19.63 -4.80
N LEU A 256 0.63 -19.24 -5.97
CA LEU A 256 1.60 -19.99 -6.76
C LEU A 256 2.91 -19.20 -6.82
N HIS A 257 4.02 -19.88 -6.62
CA HIS A 257 5.37 -19.34 -6.60
C HIS A 257 6.13 -19.82 -7.83
N PHE A 258 6.79 -18.89 -8.51
CA PHE A 258 7.67 -19.15 -9.63
C PHE A 258 8.97 -18.38 -9.45
N THR A 259 10.10 -19.07 -9.55
CA THR A 259 11.43 -18.46 -9.66
C THR A 259 11.89 -18.56 -11.10
N TRP A 260 12.55 -17.53 -11.63
CA TRP A 260 13.18 -17.60 -12.94
C TRP A 260 14.14 -18.80 -13.02
N GLY A 261 14.10 -19.53 -14.13
CA GLY A 261 14.78 -20.84 -14.25
C GLY A 261 14.12 -22.03 -13.54
N GLY A 262 13.17 -21.81 -12.62
CA GLY A 262 12.50 -22.84 -11.84
C GLY A 262 11.17 -23.36 -12.42
N LYS A 263 10.45 -24.15 -11.61
CA LYS A 263 9.09 -24.63 -11.88
C LYS A 263 8.07 -23.84 -11.05
N LEU A 264 6.84 -23.75 -11.55
CA LEU A 264 5.70 -23.23 -10.80
C LEU A 264 5.36 -24.20 -9.66
N LYS A 265 5.30 -23.69 -8.43
CA LYS A 265 4.97 -24.44 -7.21
C LYS A 265 3.79 -23.78 -6.50
N GLU A 266 3.01 -24.54 -5.75
CA GLU A 266 1.98 -23.96 -4.89
C GLU A 266 2.48 -23.73 -3.47
N LEU A 267 2.12 -22.60 -2.88
CA LEU A 267 2.35 -22.28 -1.48
C LEU A 267 1.17 -22.78 -0.64
N ASP A 268 1.43 -23.67 0.33
CA ASP A 268 0.41 -24.20 1.23
C ASP A 268 0.04 -23.19 2.34
N HIS A 269 -0.72 -22.16 1.96
CA HIS A 269 -1.20 -21.12 2.85
C HIS A 269 -2.52 -21.47 3.56
N LYS A 270 -3.01 -22.71 3.41
CA LYS A 270 -4.23 -23.19 4.09
C LYS A 270 -4.00 -23.47 5.58
N LYS A 271 -2.74 -23.61 5.99
CA LYS A 271 -2.30 -23.79 7.39
C LYS A 271 -2.23 -22.51 8.20
N ILE A 272 -2.50 -21.34 7.60
CA ILE A 272 -2.58 -20.08 8.34
C ILE A 272 -3.82 -20.12 9.22
N GLU A 273 -3.64 -19.99 10.52
CA GLU A 273 -4.75 -20.06 11.47
C GLU A 273 -5.64 -18.81 11.36
N TYR A 274 -6.93 -19.02 11.57
CA TYR A 274 -7.92 -17.95 11.55
C TYR A 274 -8.11 -17.44 12.98
N PRO A 275 -8.16 -16.11 13.20
CA PRO A 275 -8.59 -15.59 14.49
C PRO A 275 -10.00 -16.09 14.81
N ILE A 276 -10.20 -16.60 16.03
CA ILE A 276 -11.48 -17.19 16.45
C ILE A 276 -12.59 -16.13 16.35
N GLY A 277 -13.69 -16.47 15.66
CA GLY A 277 -14.83 -15.57 15.48
C GLY A 277 -14.67 -14.52 14.38
N ALA A 278 -13.57 -14.55 13.62
CA ALA A 278 -13.31 -13.60 12.55
C ALA A 278 -13.76 -14.13 11.19
N GLU A 279 -14.34 -13.26 10.37
CA GLU A 279 -14.70 -13.54 8.98
C GLU A 279 -13.72 -12.84 8.04
N PRO A 280 -13.34 -13.46 6.89
CA PRO A 280 -12.53 -12.78 5.89
C PRO A 280 -13.20 -11.48 5.45
N MET A 281 -12.44 -10.39 5.40
CA MET A 281 -12.97 -9.14 4.84
C MET A 281 -13.27 -9.31 3.34
N LEU A 282 -14.25 -8.58 2.83
CA LEU A 282 -14.43 -8.41 1.38
C LEU A 282 -13.16 -7.74 0.80
N GLY A 283 -12.65 -8.23 -0.33
CA GLY A 283 -11.32 -7.84 -0.83
C GLY A 283 -10.14 -8.35 0.02
N GLY A 284 -10.40 -9.20 1.02
CA GLY A 284 -9.42 -9.81 1.92
C GLY A 284 -8.75 -11.06 1.34
N GLU A 285 -8.65 -11.20 0.02
CA GLU A 285 -7.87 -12.27 -0.59
C GLU A 285 -6.42 -12.23 -0.09
N PRO A 286 -5.74 -13.38 0.00
CA PRO A 286 -4.36 -13.40 0.46
C PRO A 286 -3.50 -12.50 -0.43
N LYS A 287 -2.80 -11.56 0.19
CA LYS A 287 -1.81 -10.69 -0.45
C LYS A 287 -0.41 -11.19 -0.09
N VAL A 288 0.57 -10.88 -0.94
CA VAL A 288 1.94 -11.37 -0.78
C VAL A 288 2.90 -10.19 -0.58
N LEU A 289 3.77 -10.29 0.43
CA LEU A 289 4.91 -9.38 0.63
C LEU A 289 6.20 -10.15 0.38
N ILE A 290 6.98 -9.69 -0.59
CA ILE A 290 8.23 -10.35 -0.96
C ILE A 290 9.36 -9.77 -0.13
N HIS A 291 10.21 -10.63 0.44
CA HIS A 291 11.39 -10.19 1.16
C HIS A 291 12.39 -9.54 0.19
N PRO A 292 12.88 -8.32 0.44
CA PRO A 292 13.68 -7.59 -0.54
C PRO A 292 15.04 -8.24 -0.83
N THR A 293 15.62 -8.92 0.17
CA THR A 293 16.98 -9.51 0.05
C THR A 293 17.03 -11.04 0.07
N LYS A 294 15.92 -11.75 0.30
CA LYS A 294 15.89 -13.21 0.44
C LYS A 294 14.85 -13.81 -0.50
N GLU A 295 15.30 -14.46 -1.57
CA GLU A 295 14.42 -15.00 -2.61
C GLU A 295 13.52 -16.15 -2.12
N ASN A 296 13.93 -16.86 -1.07
CA ASN A 296 13.20 -17.99 -0.52
C ASN A 296 12.22 -17.64 0.61
N VAL A 297 12.18 -16.37 1.02
CA VAL A 297 11.32 -15.88 2.12
C VAL A 297 10.20 -15.01 1.57
N VAL A 298 8.98 -15.31 1.99
CA VAL A 298 7.78 -14.56 1.60
C VAL A 298 6.79 -14.47 2.74
N PHE A 299 6.00 -13.40 2.77
CA PHE A 299 4.96 -13.20 3.77
C PHE A 299 3.61 -13.19 3.08
N VAL A 300 2.63 -13.87 3.68
CA VAL A 300 1.25 -13.88 3.22
C VAL A 300 0.41 -13.12 4.24
N VAL A 301 -0.38 -12.17 3.73
CA VAL A 301 -1.24 -11.31 4.55
C VAL A 301 -2.70 -11.63 4.27
N LYS A 302 -3.48 -11.78 5.33
CA LYS A 302 -4.95 -11.87 5.28
C LYS A 302 -5.54 -10.85 6.25
N ALA A 303 -6.65 -10.23 5.85
CA ALA A 303 -7.40 -9.33 6.72
C ALA A 303 -8.76 -9.92 7.08
N PHE A 304 -9.14 -9.74 8.33
CA PHE A 304 -10.35 -10.29 8.92
C PHE A 304 -11.13 -9.21 9.64
N SER A 305 -12.45 -9.24 9.49
CA SER A 305 -13.37 -8.47 10.31
C SER A 305 -13.97 -9.38 11.37
N HIS A 306 -13.91 -8.98 12.62
CA HIS A 306 -14.62 -9.65 13.70
C HIS A 306 -16.07 -9.19 13.64
N GLY A 307 -16.91 -9.92 12.91
CA GLY A 307 -18.31 -9.60 12.71
C GLY A 307 -19.18 -10.00 13.90
N PHE A 308 -20.01 -9.08 14.37
CA PHE A 308 -21.05 -9.28 15.40
C PHE A 308 -22.22 -10.13 14.86
N LYS A 309 -21.99 -11.32 14.31
CA LYS A 309 -23.08 -12.25 13.98
C LYS A 309 -23.67 -12.80 15.28
N GLY A 310 -24.55 -12.02 15.93
CA GLY A 310 -25.82 -12.43 16.54
C GLY A 310 -25.89 -13.62 17.51
N LYS A 311 -24.80 -14.31 17.83
CA LYS A 311 -24.68 -15.16 18.99
C LYS A 311 -23.84 -14.38 19.97
N ILE A 312 -24.55 -13.61 20.81
CA ILE A 312 -24.15 -13.55 22.21
C ILE A 312 -23.94 -15.03 22.58
N LEU A 313 -22.68 -15.47 22.64
CA LEU A 313 -22.36 -16.59 23.51
C LEU A 313 -22.86 -16.10 24.86
N LYS A 314 -24.09 -16.48 25.23
CA LYS A 314 -24.54 -16.38 26.61
C LYS A 314 -23.45 -17.13 27.33
N ALA A 315 -22.58 -16.40 28.02
CA ALA A 315 -21.51 -16.96 28.79
C ALA A 315 -22.18 -17.96 29.73
N THR A 316 -22.12 -19.24 29.37
CA THR A 316 -22.45 -20.29 30.30
C THR A 316 -21.41 -20.20 31.42
N PRO A 317 -21.77 -20.43 32.69
CA PRO A 317 -20.88 -20.22 33.82
C PRO A 317 -19.52 -20.95 33.72
N MET A 318 -19.38 -21.90 32.80
CA MET A 318 -18.15 -22.65 32.49
C MET A 318 -17.13 -21.93 31.59
N THR A 319 -17.45 -20.80 30.95
CA THR A 319 -16.52 -20.10 30.02
C THR A 319 -15.88 -18.83 30.62
N ARG A 320 -15.81 -18.73 31.96
CA ARG A 320 -15.00 -17.72 32.68
C ARG A 320 -13.50 -17.97 32.43
N GLY A 321 -13.00 -17.55 31.27
CA GLY A 321 -11.58 -17.67 30.92
C GLY A 321 -11.27 -17.40 29.46
N LEU A 322 -12.27 -17.45 28.56
CA LEU A 322 -12.07 -17.08 27.16
C LEU A 322 -12.35 -15.59 26.98
N THR A 323 -11.28 -14.82 26.77
CA THR A 323 -11.34 -13.43 26.28
C THR A 323 -12.16 -13.40 25.00
N VAL A 324 -13.39 -12.88 25.09
CA VAL A 324 -14.22 -12.62 23.92
C VAL A 324 -13.50 -11.56 23.09
N ALA A 325 -12.99 -11.96 21.92
CA ALA A 325 -12.40 -11.04 20.97
C ALA A 325 -13.37 -9.89 20.71
N ASP A 326 -12.88 -8.65 20.75
CA ASP A 326 -13.69 -7.47 20.51
C ASP A 326 -14.36 -7.60 19.14
N ALA A 327 -15.69 -7.77 19.12
CA ALA A 327 -16.52 -8.08 17.95
C ALA A 327 -16.66 -6.90 16.96
N ARG A 328 -15.64 -6.06 16.96
CA ARG A 328 -15.48 -4.75 16.35
C ARG A 328 -14.03 -4.54 15.90
N ALA A 329 -13.14 -5.53 15.99
CA ALA A 329 -11.78 -5.40 15.51
C ALA A 329 -11.66 -5.74 14.01
N CYS A 330 -10.71 -5.08 13.33
CA CYS A 330 -10.15 -5.54 12.06
C CYS A 330 -8.75 -6.08 12.35
N SER A 331 -8.51 -7.35 12.03
CA SER A 331 -7.23 -8.02 12.26
C SER A 331 -6.50 -8.28 10.96
N PHE A 332 -5.19 -8.03 10.97
CA PHE A 332 -4.27 -8.41 9.91
C PHE A 332 -3.40 -9.54 10.42
N VAL A 333 -3.45 -10.68 9.74
CA VAL A 333 -2.59 -11.84 10.02
C VAL A 333 -1.51 -11.88 8.95
N VAL A 334 -0.25 -11.88 9.39
CA VAL A 334 0.92 -12.01 8.54
C VAL A 334 1.59 -13.34 8.87
N ALA A 335 1.70 -14.22 7.88
CA ALA A 335 2.38 -15.51 8.00
C ALA A 335 3.66 -15.52 7.18
N LYS A 336 4.79 -15.89 7.80
CA LYS A 336 6.07 -16.05 7.14
C LYS A 336 6.20 -17.45 6.56
N PHE A 337 6.66 -17.52 5.32
CA PHE A 337 7.04 -18.74 4.63
C PHE A 337 8.51 -18.68 4.26
N GLU A 338 9.21 -19.79 4.44
CA GLU A 338 10.57 -20.01 3.96
C GLU A 338 10.61 -21.36 3.24
N ASP A 339 11.18 -21.37 2.04
CA ASP A 339 11.21 -22.55 1.17
C ASP A 339 9.80 -23.15 0.92
N GLY A 340 8.78 -22.29 0.91
CA GLY A 340 7.38 -22.67 0.70
C GLY A 340 6.67 -23.25 1.92
N LYS A 341 7.32 -23.30 3.10
CA LYS A 341 6.73 -23.79 4.36
C LYS A 341 6.44 -22.64 5.30
N ALA A 342 5.26 -22.64 5.92
CA ALA A 342 4.92 -21.68 6.97
C ALA A 342 5.80 -21.92 8.22
N ILE A 343 6.49 -20.88 8.69
CA ILE A 343 7.32 -20.95 9.90
C ILE A 343 6.57 -20.38 11.09
N TRP A 344 6.00 -19.18 10.93
CA TRP A 344 5.34 -18.47 12.01
C TRP A 344 4.26 -17.54 11.45
N GLN A 345 3.34 -17.12 12.32
CA GLN A 345 2.36 -16.07 12.05
C GLN A 345 2.30 -15.05 13.19
N LYS A 346 2.05 -13.79 12.86
CA LYS A 346 1.78 -12.72 13.82
C LYS A 346 0.51 -12.01 13.40
N THR A 347 -0.21 -11.50 14.39
CA THR A 347 -1.47 -10.80 14.19
C THR A 347 -1.36 -9.41 14.80
N THR A 348 -1.86 -8.42 14.08
CA THR A 348 -2.16 -7.10 14.65
C THR A 348 -3.62 -6.79 14.41
N SER A 349 -4.19 -5.92 15.23
CA SER A 349 -5.59 -5.53 15.13
C SER A 349 -5.73 -4.03 15.31
N ILE A 350 -6.69 -3.47 14.60
CA ILE A 350 -7.20 -2.12 14.84
C ILE A 350 -8.64 -2.23 15.33
N SER A 351 -9.00 -1.45 16.34
CA SER A 351 -10.38 -1.36 16.82
C SER A 351 -11.24 -0.60 15.80
N ASN A 352 -12.49 -1.03 15.62
CA ASN A 352 -13.50 -0.38 14.79
C ASN A 352 -14.88 -0.37 15.51
N PRO A 353 -15.21 0.70 16.25
CA PRO A 353 -14.60 2.03 16.21
C PRO A 353 -13.20 2.07 16.86
N LEU A 354 -12.35 3.00 16.41
CA LEU A 354 -10.97 3.21 16.92
C LEU A 354 -10.92 3.53 18.41
N LYS A 355 -12.05 3.87 19.01
CA LYS A 355 -12.21 4.18 20.44
C LYS A 355 -13.40 3.40 20.97
N SER A 356 -13.25 2.73 22.11
CA SER A 356 -14.38 2.20 22.87
C SER A 356 -14.97 3.34 23.71
N PRO A 357 -16.09 3.96 23.30
CA PRO A 357 -16.80 4.84 24.21
C PRO A 357 -17.20 4.09 25.47
N GLN A 358 -17.39 4.81 26.58
CA GLN A 358 -18.22 4.34 27.69
C GLN A 358 -19.46 3.62 27.13
N PRO A 359 -19.95 2.52 27.73
CA PRO A 359 -21.07 1.73 27.17
C PRO A 359 -22.33 2.53 26.80
N SER A 360 -22.50 3.72 27.38
CA SER A 360 -23.61 4.65 27.15
C SER A 360 -23.37 5.72 26.07
N CYS A 361 -22.15 5.86 25.53
CA CYS A 361 -21.82 6.93 24.60
C CYS A 361 -22.12 6.51 23.15
N ARG A 362 -22.92 7.35 22.48
CA ARG A 362 -23.44 7.16 21.12
C ARG A 362 -22.58 7.86 20.05
N ASP A 363 -21.51 8.53 20.45
CA ASP A 363 -20.58 9.24 19.56
C ASP A 363 -19.42 8.31 19.19
N TYR A 364 -19.68 7.41 18.23
CA TYR A 364 -18.71 6.42 17.75
C TYR A 364 -18.20 6.80 16.37
N THR A 365 -16.88 6.72 16.19
CA THR A 365 -16.22 6.97 14.91
C THR A 365 -15.86 5.66 14.23
N TRP A 366 -16.58 5.33 13.17
CA TRP A 366 -16.34 4.13 12.39
C TRP A 366 -15.15 4.32 11.48
N VAL A 367 -14.45 3.24 11.15
CA VAL A 367 -13.41 3.26 10.13
C VAL A 367 -13.75 2.35 8.96
N VAL A 368 -13.49 2.87 7.76
CA VAL A 368 -13.38 2.05 6.56
C VAL A 368 -11.94 1.66 6.40
N VAL A 369 -11.69 0.36 6.37
CA VAL A 369 -10.36 -0.23 6.24
C VAL A 369 -10.23 -0.82 4.84
N SER A 370 -9.14 -0.50 4.16
CA SER A 370 -8.80 -1.03 2.84
C SER A 370 -7.49 -1.82 2.93
N LEU A 371 -7.51 -3.08 2.49
CA LEU A 371 -6.32 -3.93 2.39
C LEU A 371 -5.56 -3.59 1.09
N THR A 372 -4.35 -3.08 1.21
CA THR A 372 -3.54 -2.62 0.07
C THR A 372 -2.34 -3.53 -0.16
N CYS A 373 -1.57 -3.85 0.88
CA CYS A 373 -0.32 -4.62 0.83
C CYS A 373 0.67 -4.10 -0.23
N ARG A 374 0.87 -2.79 -0.26
CA ARG A 374 1.81 -2.12 -1.18
C ARG A 374 3.13 -1.83 -0.48
N LYS A 375 4.24 -1.90 -1.22
CA LYS A 375 5.56 -1.46 -0.73
C LYS A 375 5.47 0.01 -0.31
N SER A 376 6.05 0.33 0.85
CA SER A 376 5.95 1.65 1.49
C SER A 376 7.31 2.31 1.73
N ASP A 377 8.42 1.60 1.50
CA ASP A 377 9.76 2.17 1.47
C ASP A 377 10.72 1.21 0.74
N ASN A 378 11.98 1.62 0.60
CA ASN A 378 13.03 0.78 0.04
C ASN A 378 13.77 -0.10 1.07
N HIS A 379 13.33 -0.14 2.32
CA HIS A 379 13.97 -0.88 3.43
C HIS A 379 13.04 -1.90 4.12
N GLY A 380 12.05 -2.39 3.39
CA GLY A 380 11.27 -3.58 3.73
C GLY A 380 9.90 -3.33 4.36
N THR A 381 9.44 -2.08 4.46
CA THR A 381 8.10 -1.78 4.97
C THR A 381 7.05 -1.89 3.86
N PHE A 382 5.94 -2.52 4.20
CA PHE A 382 4.75 -2.59 3.38
C PHE A 382 3.58 -1.97 4.13
N CYS A 383 2.78 -1.16 3.44
CA CYS A 383 1.47 -0.73 3.92
C CYS A 383 0.51 -1.91 3.77
N LEU A 384 0.12 -2.53 4.89
CA LEU A 384 -0.85 -3.61 4.89
C LEU A 384 -2.23 -3.06 4.57
N GLY A 385 -2.65 -2.01 5.25
CA GLY A 385 -3.92 -1.38 5.00
C GLY A 385 -3.96 0.07 5.43
N VAL A 386 -4.84 0.81 4.78
CA VAL A 386 -5.18 2.20 5.13
C VAL A 386 -6.59 2.20 5.68
N TYR A 387 -6.81 2.94 6.76
CA TYR A 387 -8.13 3.17 7.29
C TYR A 387 -8.45 4.66 7.32
N ARG A 388 -9.72 4.98 7.15
CA ARG A 388 -10.25 6.33 7.22
C ARG A 388 -11.48 6.36 8.10
N VAL A 389 -11.63 7.43 8.87
CA VAL A 389 -12.77 7.65 9.73
C VAL A 389 -13.99 8.07 8.91
N GLN A 390 -15.11 7.35 9.04
CA GLN A 390 -16.42 7.70 8.49
C GLN A 390 -17.40 8.10 9.61
N ALA A 391 -18.25 9.09 9.33
CA ALA A 391 -19.45 9.43 10.11
C ALA A 391 -19.28 10.10 11.48
N ALA A 392 -18.44 11.13 11.61
CA ALA A 392 -18.64 12.14 12.65
C ALA A 392 -19.20 13.43 12.03
N GLU A 393 -20.52 13.64 12.12
CA GLU A 393 -21.14 14.97 11.89
C GLU A 393 -20.47 16.05 12.77
N THR A 394 -19.89 15.63 13.89
CA THR A 394 -19.02 16.44 14.73
C THR A 394 -17.62 16.48 14.15
N SER A 395 -17.41 17.48 13.30
CA SER A 395 -16.09 18.02 12.94
C SER A 395 -15.25 18.57 14.11
N LYS A 396 -15.51 18.13 15.33
CA LYS A 396 -14.86 18.59 16.55
C LYS A 396 -13.54 17.83 16.71
N LEU A 397 -12.44 18.57 16.89
CA LEU A 397 -11.18 18.01 17.40
C LEU A 397 -11.37 17.42 18.81
N GLU A 398 -12.38 17.90 19.54
CA GLU A 398 -12.79 17.40 20.85
C GLU A 398 -13.93 16.37 20.71
N LEU A 399 -13.69 15.16 21.20
CA LEU A 399 -14.68 14.10 21.33
C LEU A 399 -15.64 14.36 22.48
N CYS A 400 -16.68 13.51 22.62
CA CYS A 400 -17.53 13.48 23.80
C CYS A 400 -16.72 13.68 25.10
N PRO A 401 -17.14 14.56 26.03
CA PRO A 401 -16.48 14.75 27.33
C PRO A 401 -16.34 13.47 28.15
N CYS A 402 -17.16 12.47 27.82
CA CYS A 402 -17.22 11.14 28.41
C CYS A 402 -16.16 10.15 27.89
N CYS A 403 -15.38 10.49 26.86
CA CYS A 403 -14.39 9.61 26.23
C CYS A 403 -12.95 10.11 26.51
N GLU A 404 -12.03 9.19 26.81
CA GLU A 404 -10.59 9.49 26.90
C GLU A 404 -9.79 8.70 25.84
N PRO A 405 -8.83 9.34 25.14
CA PRO A 405 -8.52 10.76 25.18
C PRO A 405 -9.61 11.61 24.52
N ARG A 406 -9.89 12.78 25.12
CA ARG A 406 -10.90 13.75 24.68
C ARG A 406 -10.59 14.39 23.32
N THR A 407 -9.39 14.19 22.78
CA THR A 407 -9.00 14.70 21.46
C THR A 407 -9.03 13.60 20.41
N ARG A 408 -9.55 13.95 19.23
CA ARG A 408 -9.44 13.13 18.01
C ARG A 408 -7.95 12.94 17.72
N LYS A 409 -7.52 11.68 17.53
CA LYS A 409 -6.12 11.40 17.21
C LYS A 409 -5.89 11.73 15.74
N GLY A 410 -6.48 10.99 14.79
CA GLY A 410 -6.43 11.33 13.36
C GLY A 410 -7.71 11.02 12.60
N ASP A 411 -7.78 11.44 11.34
CA ASP A 411 -8.86 11.13 10.39
C ASP A 411 -8.54 9.92 9.51
N TRP A 412 -7.24 9.69 9.33
CA TRP A 412 -6.67 8.60 8.55
C TRP A 412 -5.70 7.82 9.42
N GLY A 413 -5.46 6.58 9.04
CA GLY A 413 -4.32 5.85 9.55
C GLY A 413 -3.89 4.73 8.61
N ALA A 414 -2.71 4.21 8.90
CA ALA A 414 -2.11 3.14 8.13
C ALA A 414 -1.51 2.09 9.07
N VAL A 415 -1.73 0.83 8.73
CA VAL A 415 -1.09 -0.32 9.36
C VAL A 415 0.02 -0.78 8.43
N THR A 416 1.24 -0.80 8.94
CA THR A 416 2.43 -1.20 8.19
C THR A 416 3.03 -2.47 8.78
N PHE A 417 3.82 -3.18 7.97
CA PHE A 417 4.62 -4.30 8.41
C PHE A 417 5.97 -4.26 7.72
N ASN A 418 7.04 -4.30 8.51
CA ASN A 418 8.39 -4.38 7.99
C ASN A 418 8.83 -5.85 7.94
N VAL A 419 9.16 -6.34 6.75
CA VAL A 419 9.50 -7.76 6.51
C VAL A 419 10.92 -8.12 6.97
N LEU A 420 11.80 -7.13 7.17
CA LEU A 420 13.18 -7.34 7.62
C LEU A 420 13.26 -7.43 9.15
N THR A 421 12.53 -6.58 9.86
CA THR A 421 12.44 -6.59 11.33
C THR A 421 11.28 -7.44 11.85
N GLU A 422 10.36 -7.84 10.97
CA GLU A 422 9.15 -8.59 11.28
C GLU A 422 8.23 -7.88 12.30
N THR A 423 8.14 -6.56 12.21
CA THR A 423 7.40 -5.69 13.14
C THR A 423 6.24 -4.95 12.47
N PHE A 424 5.17 -4.72 13.23
CA PHE A 424 4.05 -3.87 12.80
C PHE A 424 4.30 -2.41 13.17
N GLY A 425 3.84 -1.50 12.31
CA GLY A 425 3.74 -0.06 12.57
C GLY A 425 2.29 0.42 12.46
N HIS A 426 1.98 1.47 13.20
CA HIS A 426 0.66 2.12 13.20
C HIS A 426 0.87 3.62 13.14
N HIS A 427 0.32 4.24 12.10
CA HIS A 427 0.45 5.67 11.84
C HIS A 427 -0.93 6.29 11.77
N GLU A 428 -1.08 7.48 12.35
CA GLU A 428 -2.32 8.26 12.32
C GLU A 428 -2.00 9.63 11.69
N TYR A 429 -2.95 10.13 10.89
CA TYR A 429 -2.80 11.38 10.14
C TYR A 429 -4.06 12.23 10.28
N LEU A 430 -3.89 13.55 10.18
CA LEU A 430 -4.98 14.52 10.18
C LEU A 430 -4.99 15.23 8.83
N SER A 431 -6.15 15.29 8.17
CA SER A 431 -6.31 16.14 6.99
C SER A 431 -6.98 17.45 7.39
N THR A 432 -6.50 18.55 6.82
CA THR A 432 -7.17 19.87 6.97
C THR A 432 -8.45 19.98 6.16
N ARG A 433 -8.75 19.00 5.29
CA ARG A 433 -9.88 19.01 4.35
C ARG A 433 -10.92 17.96 4.74
N ARG A 434 -12.14 18.41 5.02
CA ARG A 434 -13.25 17.54 5.45
C ARG A 434 -13.86 16.77 4.28
N ASP A 435 -13.85 17.33 3.09
CA ASP A 435 -14.44 16.75 1.89
C ASP A 435 -13.72 15.50 1.39
N VAL A 436 -12.44 15.32 1.73
CA VAL A 436 -11.72 14.06 1.45
C VAL A 436 -11.94 12.96 2.49
N LEU A 437 -12.56 13.29 3.63
CA LEU A 437 -12.97 12.30 4.65
C LEU A 437 -14.25 11.57 4.23
N TRP A 438 -15.00 12.16 3.29
CA TRP A 438 -16.28 11.65 2.80
C TRP A 438 -16.14 11.14 1.38
N ASP A 439 -16.79 10.02 1.09
CA ASP A 439 -16.86 9.45 -0.26
C ASP A 439 -18.34 9.31 -0.65
N GLY A 440 -19.00 10.47 -0.68
CA GLY A 440 -20.36 10.63 -1.18
C GLY A 440 -21.48 10.39 -0.16
N ASP A 441 -22.26 11.43 0.09
CA ASP A 441 -23.62 11.42 -0.44
C ASP A 441 -23.61 12.23 -1.74
N LEU A 442 -24.40 11.80 -2.73
CA LEU A 442 -24.70 12.53 -3.97
C LEU A 442 -25.42 13.88 -3.71
N TYR A 443 -25.67 14.21 -2.45
CA TYR A 443 -26.13 15.50 -2.00
C TYR A 443 -25.19 15.97 -0.89
N SER A 444 -24.09 16.62 -1.27
CA SER A 444 -23.66 17.74 -0.45
C SER A 444 -24.77 18.79 -0.58
N PRO A 445 -25.51 19.14 0.49
CA PRO A 445 -26.48 20.22 0.43
C PRO A 445 -25.81 21.60 0.31
N ILE A 446 -24.48 21.61 0.17
CA ILE A 446 -23.66 22.80 0.04
C ILE A 446 -23.16 22.87 -1.40
N VAL A 447 -24.00 23.46 -2.25
CA VAL A 447 -23.67 24.29 -3.43
C VAL A 447 -23.11 23.55 -4.66
N ASP A 448 -23.49 24.03 -5.85
CA ASP A 448 -23.07 23.67 -7.22
C ASP A 448 -21.55 23.74 -7.52
N LEU A 449 -20.69 23.47 -6.53
CA LEU A 449 -19.24 23.39 -6.72
C LEU A 449 -18.83 21.98 -7.17
N PRO A 450 -17.85 21.86 -8.08
CA PRO A 450 -17.32 20.56 -8.47
C PRO A 450 -16.74 19.87 -7.23
N SER A 451 -17.37 18.77 -6.81
CA SER A 451 -17.00 18.07 -5.59
C SER A 451 -15.64 17.38 -5.75
N LEU A 452 -14.75 17.58 -4.78
CA LEU A 452 -13.44 16.93 -4.76
C LEU A 452 -13.64 15.44 -4.46
N LYS A 453 -13.31 14.58 -5.42
CA LYS A 453 -13.43 13.12 -5.32
C LYS A 453 -12.08 12.49 -5.02
N LEU A 454 -11.97 11.76 -3.92
CA LEU A 454 -10.77 10.96 -3.63
C LEU A 454 -10.61 9.83 -4.65
N GLN A 455 -9.44 9.75 -5.28
CA GLN A 455 -9.11 8.78 -6.32
C GLN A 455 -8.13 7.70 -5.84
N ASN A 456 -7.13 8.07 -5.02
CA ASN A 456 -6.10 7.15 -4.57
C ASN A 456 -5.50 7.58 -3.24
N VAL A 457 -4.93 6.60 -2.53
CA VAL A 457 -4.17 6.80 -1.30
C VAL A 457 -2.94 5.92 -1.35
N HIS A 458 -1.78 6.52 -1.13
CA HIS A 458 -0.50 5.83 -1.18
C HIS A 458 0.34 6.19 0.04
N LEU A 459 0.97 5.20 0.66
CA LEU A 459 1.85 5.41 1.81
C LEU A 459 3.29 5.19 1.36
N TRP A 460 4.17 6.15 1.61
CA TRP A 460 5.59 6.04 1.32
C TRP A 460 6.44 6.76 2.38
N ASN A 461 7.46 6.11 2.93
CA ASN A 461 8.34 6.62 3.99
C ASN A 461 7.55 7.27 5.16
N ASP A 462 6.53 6.56 5.64
CA ASP A 462 5.55 6.98 6.66
C ASP A 462 4.62 8.14 6.28
N ASP A 463 4.82 8.79 5.13
CA ASP A 463 3.95 9.86 4.65
C ASP A 463 2.78 9.30 3.82
N LEU A 464 1.59 9.84 4.05
CA LEU A 464 0.36 9.45 3.35
C LEU A 464 0.04 10.45 2.25
N LEU A 465 0.20 10.04 0.99
CA LEU A 465 -0.17 10.81 -0.20
C LEU A 465 -1.63 10.53 -0.57
N LEU A 466 -2.46 11.56 -0.49
CA LEU A 466 -3.84 11.57 -0.96
C LEU A 466 -3.90 12.15 -2.38
N THR A 467 -4.62 11.48 -3.27
CA THR A 467 -4.92 11.96 -4.62
C THR A 467 -6.41 12.15 -4.78
N ALA A 468 -6.82 13.33 -5.23
CA ALA A 468 -8.21 13.63 -5.47
C ALA A 468 -8.40 14.41 -6.77
N THR A 469 -9.62 14.44 -7.29
CA THR A 469 -9.97 15.12 -8.55
C THR A 469 -11.19 15.98 -8.38
N THR A 470 -11.21 17.15 -9.00
CA THR A 470 -12.46 17.82 -9.37
C THR A 470 -12.64 17.66 -10.88
N THR A 471 -13.88 17.62 -11.34
CA THR A 471 -14.19 17.62 -12.78
C THR A 471 -15.19 18.73 -13.04
N ALA A 472 -14.83 19.67 -13.91
CA ALA A 472 -15.67 20.77 -14.33
C ALA A 472 -16.62 20.34 -15.46
N ALA A 473 -17.66 21.16 -15.70
CA ALA A 473 -18.67 20.88 -16.74
C ALA A 473 -18.11 20.80 -18.16
N ASN A 474 -16.94 21.39 -18.41
CA ASN A 474 -16.22 21.33 -19.68
C ASN A 474 -15.27 20.13 -19.78
N HIS A 475 -15.48 19.09 -18.98
CA HIS A 475 -14.66 17.87 -18.88
C HIS A 475 -13.22 18.08 -18.39
N ARG A 476 -12.82 19.31 -18.04
CA ARG A 476 -11.52 19.59 -17.44
C ARG A 476 -11.45 18.99 -16.04
N SER A 477 -10.37 18.29 -15.73
CA SER A 477 -10.16 17.72 -14.39
C SER A 477 -8.93 18.29 -13.71
N ASP A 478 -9.12 18.84 -12.51
CA ASP A 478 -7.99 19.24 -11.69
C ASP A 478 -7.63 18.07 -10.77
N ILE A 479 -6.39 17.62 -10.82
CA ILE A 479 -5.86 16.58 -9.94
C ILE A 479 -5.15 17.28 -8.79
N TYR A 480 -5.54 16.92 -7.58
CA TYR A 480 -4.98 17.48 -6.38
C TYR A 480 -4.17 16.40 -5.65
N LEU A 481 -2.97 16.74 -5.23
CA LEU A 481 -2.11 15.90 -4.40
C LEU A 481 -1.94 16.55 -3.02
N GLN A 482 -2.12 15.78 -1.95
CA GLN A 482 -1.87 16.21 -0.56
C GLN A 482 -1.03 15.17 0.16
N THR A 483 0.10 15.59 0.71
CA THR A 483 0.90 14.75 1.60
C THR A 483 0.50 15.03 3.05
N LEU A 484 0.16 13.98 3.79
CA LEU A 484 -0.07 14.02 5.23
C LEU A 484 1.11 13.36 5.95
N HIS A 485 1.60 14.03 7.00
CA HIS A 485 2.63 13.50 7.87
C HIS A 485 2.03 12.85 9.12
N PRO A 486 2.70 11.84 9.71
CA PRO A 486 2.24 11.22 10.95
C PRO A 486 2.11 12.25 12.08
N LEU A 487 1.04 12.15 12.87
CA LEU A 487 0.71 13.10 13.95
C LEU A 487 1.72 13.20 15.09
N ARG A 488 2.67 12.26 15.16
CA ARG A 488 3.76 12.33 16.13
C ARG A 488 4.77 13.43 15.77
N SER A 489 4.86 13.85 14.50
CA SER A 489 5.79 14.89 14.07
C SER A 489 5.36 16.29 14.53
N HIS A 490 6.11 16.85 15.48
CA HIS A 490 5.91 18.21 16.01
C HIS A 490 6.16 19.34 14.98
N GLN A 491 6.73 19.00 13.83
CA GLN A 491 7.12 19.95 12.76
C GLN A 491 6.48 19.64 11.40
N ALA A 492 5.45 18.80 11.34
CA ALA A 492 4.75 18.53 10.10
C ALA A 492 4.28 19.86 9.47
N PRO A 493 4.76 20.24 8.26
CA PRO A 493 4.19 21.38 7.57
C PRO A 493 2.68 21.16 7.44
N SER A 494 1.89 22.23 7.57
CA SER A 494 0.45 22.14 7.34
C SER A 494 0.23 21.47 5.98
N PRO A 495 -0.60 20.41 5.89
CA PRO A 495 -0.66 19.61 4.69
C PRO A 495 -1.12 20.49 3.52
N GLN A 496 -0.30 20.55 2.47
CA GLN A 496 -0.51 21.43 1.34
C GLN A 496 -1.06 20.63 0.16
N TRP A 497 -2.11 21.17 -0.45
CA TRP A 497 -2.58 20.67 -1.74
C TRP A 497 -1.78 21.32 -2.85
N THR A 498 -1.13 20.51 -3.66
CA THR A 498 -0.55 20.96 -4.93
C THR A 498 -1.52 20.57 -6.04
N PRO A 499 -2.37 21.49 -6.52
CA PRO A 499 -3.22 21.21 -7.67
C PRO A 499 -2.35 21.09 -8.92
N THR A 500 -2.77 20.24 -9.84
CA THR A 500 -2.29 20.22 -11.20
C THR A 500 -3.46 20.08 -12.12
N GLN A 501 -3.53 21.04 -13.03
CA GLN A 501 -4.64 21.18 -13.93
C GLN A 501 -4.37 20.38 -15.19
N ILE A 502 -5.16 19.34 -15.40
CA ILE A 502 -5.07 18.48 -16.57
C ILE A 502 -6.36 18.61 -17.35
N SER A 503 -6.29 19.22 -18.53
CA SER A 503 -7.42 19.16 -19.45
C SER A 503 -7.32 17.84 -20.20
N TYR A 504 -8.35 17.00 -20.11
CA TYR A 504 -8.57 15.85 -20.98
C TYR A 504 -10.07 15.73 -21.27
N LEU A 505 -10.45 15.08 -22.37
CA LEU A 505 -11.85 14.97 -22.78
C LEU A 505 -12.63 13.90 -22.01
N LEU A 506 -11.97 12.84 -21.53
CA LEU A 506 -12.61 11.72 -20.82
C LEU A 506 -11.75 11.16 -19.68
N GLN A 507 -12.28 11.10 -18.46
CA GLN A 507 -11.66 10.32 -17.39
C GLN A 507 -12.12 8.87 -17.50
N ILE A 508 -11.27 8.01 -18.06
CA ILE A 508 -11.52 6.58 -18.09
C ILE A 508 -10.70 5.97 -16.95
N ASN A 509 -11.36 5.63 -15.83
CA ASN A 509 -10.84 4.92 -14.64
C ASN A 509 -10.31 5.78 -13.45
N THR A 510 -10.07 5.10 -12.33
CA THR A 510 -9.44 5.68 -11.13
C THR A 510 -7.98 6.04 -11.42
N ILE A 511 -7.57 7.24 -11.01
CA ILE A 511 -6.21 7.72 -11.22
C ILE A 511 -5.22 6.87 -10.42
N GLN A 512 -4.25 6.28 -11.12
CA GLN A 512 -3.13 5.59 -10.48
C GLN A 512 -2.09 6.61 -10.09
N VAL A 513 -1.59 6.52 -8.86
CA VAL A 513 -0.47 7.32 -8.37
C VAL A 513 0.55 6.39 -7.74
N PHE A 514 1.81 6.66 -8.04
CA PHE A 514 2.94 5.96 -7.45
C PHE A 514 3.87 6.97 -6.80
N GLN A 515 4.54 6.57 -5.72
CA GLN A 515 5.59 7.37 -5.10
C GLN A 515 6.83 6.51 -4.93
N ASP A 516 7.98 7.15 -5.02
CA ASP A 516 9.29 6.60 -4.69
C ASP A 516 10.08 7.64 -3.89
N ASP A 517 11.32 7.32 -3.50
CA ASP A 517 12.18 8.19 -2.71
C ASP A 517 12.44 9.56 -3.37
N ASP A 518 12.31 9.64 -4.70
CA ASP A 518 12.74 10.81 -5.45
C ASP A 518 11.60 11.65 -6.04
N PHE A 519 10.47 11.02 -6.36
CA PHE A 519 9.37 11.66 -7.09
C PHE A 519 8.02 10.95 -6.87
N VAL A 520 6.94 11.68 -7.14
CA VAL A 520 5.59 11.14 -7.35
C VAL A 520 5.34 11.01 -8.84
N ILE A 521 4.71 9.91 -9.24
CA ILE A 521 4.41 9.56 -10.62
C ILE A 521 2.89 9.59 -10.79
N LEU A 522 2.44 10.42 -11.71
CA LEU A 522 1.05 10.55 -12.09
C LEU A 522 0.92 10.30 -13.60
N PRO A 523 0.68 9.05 -14.02
CA PRO A 523 0.34 8.75 -15.40
C PRO A 523 -1.07 9.24 -15.73
N THR A 524 -1.22 9.78 -16.94
CA THR A 524 -2.47 10.28 -17.51
C THR A 524 -2.68 9.66 -18.91
N LEU A 525 -3.73 10.06 -19.61
CA LEU A 525 -3.97 9.60 -20.99
C LEU A 525 -2.91 10.09 -21.97
N GLY A 526 -2.35 11.28 -21.76
CA GLY A 526 -1.39 11.90 -22.67
C GLY A 526 0.07 11.68 -22.38
N GLY A 527 0.36 11.33 -21.14
CA GLY A 527 1.73 11.29 -20.69
C GLY A 527 1.84 11.05 -19.20
N LEU A 528 3.00 11.39 -18.71
CA LEU A 528 3.45 11.18 -17.35
C LEU A 528 3.80 12.53 -16.73
N VAL A 529 3.18 12.83 -15.60
CA VAL A 529 3.64 13.92 -14.73
C VAL A 529 4.54 13.33 -13.65
N LEU A 530 5.77 13.83 -13.54
CA LEU A 530 6.70 13.52 -12.45
C LEU A 530 6.79 14.72 -11.52
N TYR A 531 6.37 14.57 -10.26
CA TYR A 531 6.53 15.60 -9.24
C TYR A 531 7.76 15.32 -8.39
N GLU A 532 8.55 16.35 -8.15
CA GLU A 532 9.67 16.32 -7.24
C GLU A 532 9.53 17.45 -6.21
N PRO A 533 9.80 17.19 -4.93
CA PRO A 533 9.87 18.26 -3.94
C PRO A 533 10.91 19.31 -4.29
N SER A 534 10.62 20.58 -4.00
CA SER A 534 11.46 21.73 -4.34
C SER A 534 11.47 22.77 -3.22
N SER A 535 12.66 23.29 -2.89
CA SER A 535 12.82 24.39 -1.93
C SER A 535 12.46 25.76 -2.52
N LYS A 536 12.36 25.85 -3.85
CA LYS A 536 12.01 27.08 -4.56
C LYS A 536 10.55 26.99 -4.99
N PRO A 537 9.79 28.08 -4.88
CA PRO A 537 8.47 28.12 -5.48
C PRO A 537 8.61 27.86 -6.99
N PRO A 538 7.61 27.23 -7.61
CA PRO A 538 7.53 27.17 -9.06
C PRO A 538 7.78 28.58 -9.63
N TYR A 539 8.67 28.71 -10.62
CA TYR A 539 8.83 29.99 -11.34
C TYR A 539 7.43 30.45 -11.76
N GLN A 540 7.13 31.75 -11.58
CA GLN A 540 5.79 32.39 -11.57
C GLN A 540 4.81 32.08 -12.73
N ASN A 541 5.15 31.21 -13.68
CA ASN A 541 4.24 30.67 -14.69
C ASN A 541 3.84 29.20 -14.52
N THR A 542 4.50 28.42 -13.66
CA THR A 542 4.30 26.94 -13.62
C THR A 542 3.14 26.47 -12.74
N SER A 543 2.56 27.30 -11.86
CA SER A 543 1.39 26.90 -11.07
C SER A 543 0.08 26.89 -11.86
N ASN A 544 0.08 27.53 -13.04
CA ASN A 544 -1.05 27.60 -13.98
C ASN A 544 -0.68 26.99 -15.35
N ASP A 545 0.45 26.29 -15.46
CA ASP A 545 0.77 25.57 -16.69
C ASP A 545 -0.28 24.47 -16.85
N LEU A 546 -1.28 24.79 -17.66
CA LEU A 546 -2.24 23.83 -18.17
C LEU A 546 -1.41 22.72 -18.82
N ILE A 547 -1.41 21.55 -18.20
CA ILE A 547 -0.86 20.35 -18.83
C ILE A 547 -1.93 19.96 -19.85
N ILE A 548 -1.77 20.47 -21.08
CA ILE A 548 -2.64 20.17 -22.20
C ILE A 548 -2.32 18.75 -22.64
N ASP A 549 -3.33 17.88 -22.61
CA ASP A 549 -3.42 16.80 -23.57
C ASP A 549 -4.88 16.59 -24.00
N ASP A 550 -5.18 16.91 -25.27
CA ASP A 550 -6.16 16.18 -26.12
C ASP A 550 -6.52 16.99 -27.38
N SER A 551 -5.59 17.10 -28.34
CA SER A 551 -5.96 17.28 -29.75
C SER A 551 -6.12 15.94 -30.47
N TRP A 552 -6.36 14.85 -29.74
CA TRP A 552 -6.42 13.50 -30.32
C TRP A 552 -7.86 13.11 -30.64
N PRO A 553 -8.18 12.81 -31.92
CA PRO A 553 -9.50 12.30 -32.30
C PRO A 553 -9.68 10.90 -31.71
N ILE A 554 -10.66 10.75 -30.81
CA ILE A 554 -11.01 9.47 -30.22
C ILE A 554 -11.91 8.72 -31.21
N ASP A 555 -11.57 7.47 -31.53
CA ASP A 555 -12.46 6.57 -32.25
C ASP A 555 -13.59 6.14 -31.30
N THR A 556 -14.82 6.57 -31.61
CA THR A 556 -16.02 6.40 -30.79
C THR A 556 -16.49 4.95 -30.68
N THR A 557 -15.81 4.01 -31.34
CA THR A 557 -16.10 2.57 -31.29
C THR A 557 -15.57 1.87 -30.03
N ALA A 558 -14.61 2.47 -29.31
CA ALA A 558 -14.05 1.90 -28.07
C ALA A 558 -14.97 2.04 -26.83
N TYR A 559 -16.15 2.67 -26.98
CA TYR A 559 -17.10 2.90 -25.88
C TYR A 559 -17.77 1.62 -25.34
N GLY A 560 -17.66 0.49 -26.04
CA GLY A 560 -18.40 -0.74 -25.74
C GLY A 560 -17.79 -1.69 -24.70
N SER A 561 -16.52 -1.55 -24.33
CA SER A 561 -15.79 -2.56 -23.53
C SER A 561 -15.25 -2.07 -22.18
N PHE A 562 -15.53 -0.83 -21.79
CA PHE A 562 -15.10 -0.28 -20.49
C PHE A 562 -16.19 -0.37 -19.44
N SER A 563 -16.47 -1.60 -19.02
CA SER A 563 -17.13 -1.87 -17.73
C SER A 563 -16.36 -2.95 -16.99
N TYR A 564 -16.33 -2.81 -15.66
CA TYR A 564 -15.59 -3.58 -14.64
C TYR A 564 -14.17 -3.07 -14.29
N LEU A 565 -14.15 -1.99 -13.51
CA LEU A 565 -13.13 -1.82 -12.45
C LEU A 565 -13.82 -1.85 -11.09
N ALA A 566 -13.93 -3.07 -10.57
CA ALA A 566 -14.28 -3.35 -9.19
C ALA A 566 -13.05 -3.28 -8.26
N ASP A 567 -12.28 -2.18 -8.30
CA ASP A 567 -11.11 -2.03 -7.40
C ASP A 567 -11.27 -0.89 -6.38
N MET A 568 -12.36 -0.12 -6.44
CA MET A 568 -12.81 0.75 -5.33
C MET A 568 -14.33 0.68 -5.04
N SER A 569 -15.08 -0.14 -5.80
CA SER A 569 -16.52 -0.32 -5.61
C SER A 569 -16.90 -1.50 -4.71
N GLU A 570 -15.95 -2.39 -4.37
CA GLU A 570 -16.14 -3.45 -3.37
C GLU A 570 -16.01 -2.89 -1.94
N ARG A 571 -16.70 -1.79 -1.65
CA ARG A 571 -16.77 -1.22 -0.30
C ARG A 571 -18.04 -1.74 0.38
N ILE A 572 -17.83 -2.35 1.54
CA ILE A 572 -18.92 -2.71 2.43
C ILE A 572 -19.32 -1.47 3.23
N GLU A 573 -20.61 -1.16 3.21
CA GLU A 573 -21.23 -0.26 4.17
C GLU A 573 -21.98 -1.13 5.19
N LEU A 574 -21.75 -0.88 6.48
CA LEU A 574 -22.54 -1.46 7.57
C LEU A 574 -23.88 -0.72 7.63
N LYS A 575 -24.98 -1.38 7.23
CA LYS A 575 -26.32 -0.84 7.45
C LYS A 575 -26.78 -1.22 8.85
N HIS A 576 -27.10 -0.22 9.67
CA HIS A 576 -27.88 -0.41 10.89
C HIS A 576 -29.33 -0.02 10.62
N THR A 577 -30.26 -0.94 10.87
CA THR A 577 -31.65 -0.61 11.16
C THR A 577 -31.90 -0.82 12.65
N GLU A 578 -33.05 -0.37 13.15
CA GLU A 578 -33.47 -0.57 14.55
C GLU A 578 -33.52 -2.06 14.95
N VAL A 579 -33.43 -2.99 13.99
CA VAL A 579 -33.58 -4.45 14.18
C VAL A 579 -32.26 -5.22 14.04
N GLY A 580 -31.13 -4.55 13.76
CA GLY A 580 -29.81 -5.18 13.67
C GLY A 580 -28.92 -4.66 12.54
N SER A 581 -27.68 -5.16 12.50
CA SER A 581 -26.61 -4.72 11.59
C SER A 581 -26.27 -5.79 10.56
N GLY A 582 -26.18 -5.40 9.29
CA GLY A 582 -25.75 -6.26 8.19
C GLY A 582 -24.71 -5.57 7.30
N LEU A 583 -23.83 -6.37 6.71
CA LEU A 583 -22.91 -5.93 5.66
C LEU A 583 -23.71 -5.82 4.35
N ARG A 584 -23.69 -4.65 3.68
CA ARG A 584 -24.21 -4.49 2.31
C ARG A 584 -23.15 -3.86 1.41
N THR A 585 -23.17 -4.21 0.15
CA THR A 585 -22.35 -3.55 -0.87
C THR A 585 -22.98 -2.20 -1.26
N ARG A 586 -22.17 -1.26 -1.75
CA ARG A 586 -22.62 0.07 -2.22
C ARG A 586 -23.81 -0.01 -3.20
N ASN A 587 -23.88 -1.05 -4.03
CA ASN A 587 -24.94 -1.27 -5.01
C ASN A 587 -26.30 -1.66 -4.38
N GLU A 588 -26.29 -2.33 -3.22
CA GLU A 588 -27.52 -2.74 -2.50
C GLU A 588 -28.16 -1.60 -1.70
N ARG A 589 -27.46 -0.46 -1.55
CA ARG A 589 -28.00 0.77 -0.95
C ARG A 589 -28.78 1.59 -1.99
N SER A 590 -28.27 1.70 -3.21
CA SER A 590 -28.91 2.46 -4.30
C SER A 590 -30.21 1.82 -4.81
N SER A 591 -30.35 0.49 -4.74
CA SER A 591 -31.52 -0.24 -5.28
C SER A 591 -32.62 -0.53 -4.26
N GLY A 592 -32.38 -0.31 -2.96
CA GLY A 592 -33.36 -0.60 -1.89
C GLY A 592 -33.65 -2.09 -1.63
N GLN A 593 -33.25 -3.02 -2.51
CA GLN A 593 -33.49 -4.47 -2.39
C GLN A 593 -32.17 -5.26 -2.36
N PRO A 594 -32.11 -6.41 -1.64
CA PRO A 594 -31.01 -7.35 -1.79
C PRO A 594 -30.99 -7.87 -3.23
N ALA A 595 -29.86 -7.74 -3.92
CA ALA A 595 -29.73 -8.29 -5.26
C ALA A 595 -29.60 -9.82 -5.15
N SER A 596 -30.72 -10.53 -5.29
CA SER A 596 -30.65 -11.93 -5.75
C SER A 596 -30.04 -11.92 -7.17
N PRO A 597 -29.19 -12.88 -7.53
CA PRO A 597 -28.64 -12.95 -8.88
C PRO A 597 -29.80 -13.09 -9.88
N LEU A 598 -29.96 -12.09 -10.75
CA LEU A 598 -30.78 -12.24 -11.93
C LEU A 598 -30.08 -13.23 -12.86
N ILE A 599 -30.58 -14.46 -12.87
CA ILE A 599 -30.42 -15.34 -14.03
C ILE A 599 -31.13 -14.63 -15.17
N ASN A 600 -30.37 -13.97 -16.04
CA ASN A 600 -30.95 -13.39 -17.23
C ASN A 600 -31.13 -14.52 -18.26
N THR A 601 -32.33 -15.12 -18.24
CA THR A 601 -32.87 -15.89 -19.34
C THR A 601 -33.29 -14.93 -20.46
N ASN A 602 -32.97 -15.33 -21.70
CA ASN A 602 -33.36 -14.73 -22.97
C ASN A 602 -32.56 -13.52 -23.49
N THR A 603 -31.59 -13.81 -24.35
CA THR A 603 -31.87 -13.59 -25.78
C THR A 603 -31.33 -14.75 -26.60
N ASN A 604 -32.26 -15.54 -27.12
CA ASN A 604 -32.03 -16.47 -28.22
C ASN A 604 -31.52 -15.72 -29.46
N GLN A 605 -30.88 -16.52 -30.32
CA GLN A 605 -30.62 -16.34 -31.75
C GLN A 605 -29.21 -15.83 -32.13
N TRP A 606 -28.33 -16.56 -32.82
CA TRP A 606 -28.38 -17.89 -33.46
C TRP A 606 -26.97 -18.51 -33.46
N SER A 607 -26.90 -19.82 -33.26
CA SER A 607 -25.84 -20.69 -33.81
C SER A 607 -26.36 -21.31 -35.12
N PRO A 608 -25.53 -21.45 -36.17
CA PRO A 608 -25.66 -22.51 -37.15
C PRO A 608 -24.69 -23.67 -36.81
N ASP A 609 -25.15 -24.88 -37.13
CA ASP A 609 -24.43 -26.15 -37.28
C ASP A 609 -23.95 -26.84 -35.98
N SER A 610 -24.71 -27.80 -35.45
CA SER A 610 -24.79 -29.22 -35.88
C SER A 610 -23.51 -30.00 -35.61
N THR A 611 -23.55 -30.87 -34.59
CA THR A 611 -23.07 -32.25 -34.66
C THR A 611 -23.47 -32.96 -33.36
N ASP A 612 -24.48 -33.81 -33.46
CA ASP A 612 -24.69 -34.95 -32.54
C ASP A 612 -23.43 -35.82 -32.53
N PRO A 613 -23.15 -36.48 -31.40
CA PRO A 613 -23.37 -37.92 -31.40
C PRO A 613 -24.04 -38.46 -30.12
N GLU A 614 -24.98 -39.37 -30.36
CA GLU A 614 -25.13 -40.67 -29.70
C GLU A 614 -25.27 -40.70 -28.17
N ASP A 615 -26.49 -40.99 -27.71
CA ASP A 615 -26.72 -42.14 -26.82
C ASP A 615 -28.20 -42.57 -26.94
N PHE A 616 -28.41 -43.64 -27.71
CA PHE A 616 -29.60 -44.46 -27.71
C PHE A 616 -29.45 -45.51 -26.60
N GLU A 617 -30.39 -45.55 -25.66
CA GLU A 617 -30.73 -46.81 -25.00
C GLU A 617 -32.20 -47.12 -25.29
N GLU A 618 -32.36 -48.35 -25.78
CA GLU A 618 -33.56 -49.00 -26.25
C GLU A 618 -34.53 -49.27 -25.10
N ASP A 619 -35.83 -49.14 -25.37
CA ASP A 619 -36.82 -50.09 -24.85
C ASP A 619 -37.86 -50.36 -25.95
N PHE A 620 -37.88 -51.63 -26.37
CA PHE A 620 -38.97 -52.34 -27.05
C PHE A 620 -40.28 -52.13 -26.27
N GLN A 621 -41.51 -52.20 -26.78
CA GLN A 621 -42.14 -52.95 -27.87
C GLN A 621 -43.59 -52.44 -27.96
N ASP A 622 -44.19 -52.28 -29.15
CA ASP A 622 -45.35 -53.08 -29.56
C ASP A 622 -46.00 -52.62 -30.88
N HIS A 623 -46.46 -53.64 -31.58
CA HIS A 623 -47.04 -53.72 -32.92
C HIS A 623 -48.26 -52.80 -33.17
N TYR A 624 -48.47 -52.40 -34.43
CA TYR A 624 -49.59 -52.88 -35.25
C TYR A 624 -49.42 -52.41 -36.72
N GLU A 625 -49.48 -53.41 -37.61
CA GLU A 625 -49.74 -53.44 -39.07
C GLU A 625 -48.86 -52.64 -40.06
#